data_AF-A0A8T4L9X7-F1
#
_entry.id   AF-A0A8T4L9X7-F1
#
_cell.length_a   1.000
_cell.length_b   1.000
_cell.length_c   1.000
_cell.angle_alpha   90.00
_cell.angle_beta   90.00
_cell.angle_gamma   90.00
#
_symmetry.space_group_name_H-M   'P 1'
#
loop_
_entity.id
_entity.type
_entity.pdbx_description
1 polymer ?
#
loop_
_entity_poly.entity_id
_entity_poly.type
_entity_poly.pdbx_seq_one_letter_code
_entity_poly.pdbx_strand_id
1 'polypeptide(L)'
;MAALKSADLAGHFTHKVRKMESINPAPVPVSHQDVQAKVEARKWFYTDVVKEHFFNPKNIFKTDEEAIAYEKEANGVGQVGSPACGDAMKIWLKIDEKSDTVKELKWQTFGSLLPGASIMMKDFSTKPVEKINIGDELMGGDGNINYAEEVLVRDYSGKIINLKLSTSSFYNIAVTPNHPIPAIKRKEVALIHRTSGGRWSEVSSELAKQTESYVVSAMDLEAGDFLLFNIPLQTEDKTELSEDICTLLGYYVSDGSLPSKNRVIFYFGLGERDYVKEIEAIAKRNNWKYVSYKRNTENVYCVQINEPEVVRIMRVHGGMPSQKNFSTTIMKLSPHKQMKIIDAYVNGDGWITKQKDNWNEQYFISTSKEHLANQLQIMLSRNGIFAPLHKRPAREFIIRGKSYKNSGEINLIFKKNQRQSRIKFSEKEASFLIPLSKVDIINYSGKIYDIGLVYAPNTYRVNGITLHNCASAIASTSMLSVMVTENGGLKVDQALELKPKDIVNRLVDLPSRKFHCSVLGDKALRAAVNDYFKRTGQTDRIKIEGARIIDADTKTTDKDIEEAVLEGAHDFKGENQKQL
;
A
#
# COMPACT_ATOMS: atom_id res chain seq x y z
N MET A 1 35.01 67.84 -40.02
CA MET A 1 33.61 67.38 -40.13
C MET A 1 33.28 66.55 -38.91
N ALA A 2 32.19 66.91 -38.23
CA ALA A 2 31.72 66.32 -36.99
C ALA A 2 31.24 64.87 -37.16
N ALA A 3 31.39 64.04 -36.11
CA ALA A 3 30.29 63.55 -35.27
C ALA A 3 30.68 62.26 -34.51
N LEU A 4 30.55 62.30 -33.17
CA LEU A 4 29.90 61.32 -32.26
C LEU A 4 30.20 59.82 -32.46
N LYS A 5 30.59 59.03 -31.45
CA LYS A 5 30.09 58.92 -30.07
C LYS A 5 31.07 58.13 -29.18
N SER A 6 31.10 58.55 -27.91
CA SER A 6 31.56 57.92 -26.66
C SER A 6 31.07 56.49 -26.42
N ALA A 7 31.58 55.67 -25.50
CA ALA A 7 32.75 55.63 -24.60
C ALA A 7 32.66 54.28 -23.87
N ASP A 8 33.78 53.74 -23.40
CA ASP A 8 33.91 53.22 -22.03
C ASP A 8 35.38 52.92 -21.75
N LEU A 9 35.90 53.50 -20.67
CA LEU A 9 37.32 53.53 -20.32
C LEU A 9 37.56 52.80 -19.00
N ALA A 10 38.52 51.88 -19.09
CA ALA A 10 39.08 51.09 -18.01
C ALA A 10 39.78 51.95 -16.96
N GLY A 11 39.68 51.52 -15.70
CA GLY A 11 40.23 52.20 -14.54
C GLY A 11 41.74 52.06 -14.37
N HIS A 12 42.27 52.66 -13.30
CA HIS A 12 43.53 52.27 -12.64
C HIS A 12 43.51 52.66 -11.16
N PHE A 13 44.24 51.85 -10.39
CA PHE A 13 44.39 51.67 -8.95
C PHE A 13 44.68 52.89 -8.05
N THR A 14 44.19 52.84 -6.80
CA THR A 14 44.94 53.29 -5.60
C THR A 14 44.69 52.39 -4.38
N HIS A 15 45.74 52.13 -3.62
CA HIS A 15 45.80 51.26 -2.44
C HIS A 15 45.10 51.85 -1.19
N LYS A 16 44.42 50.99 -0.41
CA LYS A 16 44.20 51.20 1.04
C LYS A 16 44.26 49.87 1.79
N VAL A 17 45.09 49.84 2.82
CA VAL A 17 45.35 48.73 3.75
C VAL A 17 44.09 48.44 4.59
N ARG A 18 43.73 47.16 4.76
CA ARG A 18 42.70 46.70 5.71
C ARG A 18 43.14 45.41 6.43
N LYS A 19 42.74 45.35 7.70
CA LYS A 19 43.02 44.36 8.76
C LYS A 19 43.02 42.89 8.32
N MET A 20 43.97 42.13 8.86
CA MET A 20 43.94 40.66 8.93
C MET A 20 42.81 40.21 9.85
N GLU A 21 41.85 39.47 9.30
CA GLU A 21 40.96 38.56 10.03
C GLU A 21 41.33 37.13 9.65
N SER A 22 41.46 36.28 10.66
CA SER A 22 41.76 34.86 10.55
C SER A 22 40.65 34.12 9.81
N ILE A 23 40.98 33.54 8.66
CA ILE A 23 40.09 32.66 7.90
C ILE A 23 40.08 31.30 8.61
N ASN A 24 39.02 31.03 9.39
CA ASN A 24 38.62 29.65 9.65
C ASN A 24 37.93 29.14 8.38
N PRO A 25 38.44 28.08 7.70
CA PRO A 25 37.71 27.50 6.59
C PRO A 25 36.38 26.93 7.10
N ALA A 26 35.29 27.36 6.48
CA ALA A 26 33.96 26.80 6.72
C ALA A 26 34.03 25.26 6.56
N PRO A 27 33.30 24.50 7.39
CA PRO A 27 33.27 23.05 7.25
C PRO A 27 32.74 22.70 5.86
N VAL A 28 33.59 22.01 5.09
CA VAL A 28 33.24 21.43 3.79
C VAL A 28 32.12 20.42 4.05
N PRO A 29 30.94 20.53 3.41
CA PRO A 29 29.91 19.52 3.55
C PRO A 29 30.43 18.23 2.92
N VAL A 30 30.74 17.25 3.75
CA VAL A 30 31.09 15.91 3.29
C VAL A 30 29.79 15.26 2.83
N SER A 31 29.65 15.06 1.51
CA SER A 31 28.53 14.29 0.97
C SER A 31 28.74 12.81 1.25
N HIS A 32 27.80 12.20 1.97
CA HIS A 32 27.75 10.75 2.19
C HIS A 32 26.42 10.22 1.64
N GLN A 33 26.51 9.16 0.84
CA GLN A 33 25.59 8.80 -0.24
C GLN A 33 24.43 7.85 0.15
N ASP A 34 24.10 7.71 1.44
CA ASP A 34 23.46 6.46 1.88
C ASP A 34 21.92 6.52 1.99
N VAL A 35 21.30 7.69 1.88
CA VAL A 35 19.84 7.86 1.73
C VAL A 35 19.58 8.99 0.74
N GLN A 36 18.98 8.67 -0.42
CA GLN A 36 18.72 9.65 -1.47
C GLN A 36 17.21 9.94 -1.55
N ALA A 37 16.82 11.18 -1.24
CA ALA A 37 15.51 11.69 -1.61
C ALA A 37 15.45 11.85 -3.13
N LYS A 38 14.42 11.31 -3.79
CA LYS A 38 14.37 11.24 -5.25
C LYS A 38 14.16 12.58 -5.97
N VAL A 39 13.73 13.66 -5.32
CA VAL A 39 13.47 14.96 -5.97
C VAL A 39 13.69 16.13 -5.00
N GLU A 40 14.55 17.09 -5.37
CA GLU A 40 14.57 18.45 -4.80
C GLU A 40 13.48 19.32 -5.47
N ALA A 41 12.84 20.19 -4.66
CA ALA A 41 11.91 21.26 -5.06
C ALA A 41 10.39 20.94 -5.14
N ARG A 42 9.80 20.58 -3.99
CA ARG A 42 8.62 21.28 -3.42
C ARG A 42 8.84 21.42 -1.91
N LYS A 43 8.52 22.59 -1.34
CA LYS A 43 8.80 22.92 0.08
C LYS A 43 8.12 21.88 0.98
N TRP A 44 8.92 21.01 1.59
CA TRP A 44 8.47 19.98 2.53
C TRP A 44 7.62 20.59 3.66
N PHE A 45 6.63 19.83 4.14
CA PHE A 45 5.76 20.21 5.27
C PHE A 45 6.45 20.10 6.65
N TYR A 46 7.60 19.46 6.71
CA TYR A 46 8.36 19.25 7.94
C TYR A 46 9.50 20.24 8.10
N THR A 47 9.83 20.54 9.36
CA THR A 47 10.99 21.36 9.72
C THR A 47 12.30 20.69 9.28
N ASP A 48 13.38 21.47 9.17
CA ASP A 48 14.69 20.91 8.84
C ASP A 48 15.22 19.97 9.93
N VAL A 49 14.73 20.10 11.17
CA VAL A 49 15.07 19.20 12.28
C VAL A 49 14.42 17.82 12.09
N VAL A 50 13.14 17.77 11.71
CA VAL A 50 12.47 16.51 11.36
C VAL A 50 13.20 15.84 10.20
N LYS A 51 13.60 16.60 9.17
CA LYS A 51 14.37 16.09 8.04
C LYS A 51 15.68 15.46 8.49
N GLU A 52 16.47 16.16 9.32
CA GLU A 52 17.75 15.65 9.79
C GLU A 52 17.58 14.37 10.60
N HIS A 53 16.63 14.33 11.52
CA HIS A 53 16.38 13.14 12.34
C HIS A 53 15.79 11.97 11.56
N PHE A 54 15.22 12.25 10.40
CA PHE A 54 14.70 11.26 9.49
C PHE A 54 15.74 10.71 8.52
N PHE A 55 16.49 11.58 7.84
CA PHE A 55 17.52 11.19 6.87
C PHE A 55 18.78 10.66 7.55
N ASN A 56 19.12 11.21 8.72
CA ASN A 56 20.27 10.82 9.51
C ASN A 56 19.83 10.37 10.92
N PRO A 57 19.02 9.30 11.01
CA PRO A 57 18.44 8.88 12.27
C PRO A 57 19.52 8.51 13.28
N LYS A 58 19.41 9.08 14.48
CA LYS A 58 20.37 8.84 15.56
C LYS A 58 19.98 7.57 16.29
N ASN A 59 20.99 6.81 16.72
CA ASN A 59 20.83 5.63 17.55
C ASN A 59 19.94 4.50 16.99
N ILE A 60 19.78 4.41 15.67
CA ILE A 60 19.08 3.31 15.03
C ILE A 60 20.03 2.12 14.77
N PHE A 61 19.54 0.89 14.90
CA PHE A 61 20.25 -0.28 14.35
C PHE A 61 20.05 -0.40 12.85
N LYS A 62 21.15 -0.63 12.12
CA LYS A 62 21.10 -0.72 10.66
C LYS A 62 20.86 -2.15 10.18
N THR A 63 21.29 -3.13 10.97
CA THR A 63 21.16 -4.56 10.66
C THR A 63 20.55 -5.33 11.82
N ASP A 64 19.93 -6.46 11.51
CA ASP A 64 19.38 -7.35 12.55
C ASP A 64 20.52 -8.01 13.33
N GLU A 65 21.68 -8.25 12.72
CA GLU A 65 22.86 -8.80 13.42
C GLU A 65 23.36 -7.85 14.51
N GLU A 66 23.44 -6.54 14.23
CA GLU A 66 23.77 -5.52 15.24
C GLU A 66 22.75 -5.51 16.37
N ALA A 67 21.45 -5.54 16.04
CA ALA A 67 20.37 -5.54 17.03
C ALA A 67 20.42 -6.80 17.90
N ILE A 68 20.58 -7.99 17.30
CA ILE A 68 20.67 -9.28 18.01
C ILE A 68 21.93 -9.34 18.89
N ALA A 69 23.06 -8.83 18.40
CA ALA A 69 24.29 -8.77 19.17
C ALA A 69 24.10 -7.87 20.40
N TYR A 70 23.52 -6.68 20.20
CA TYR A 70 23.30 -5.71 21.26
C TYR A 70 22.21 -6.13 22.25
N GLU A 71 21.21 -6.89 21.82
CA GLU A 71 20.12 -7.37 22.69
C GLU A 71 20.64 -8.19 23.89
N LYS A 72 21.81 -8.82 23.75
CA LYS A 72 22.49 -9.53 24.85
C LYS A 72 23.11 -8.59 25.88
N GLU A 73 23.45 -7.37 25.47
CA GLU A 73 24.03 -6.34 26.34
C GLU A 73 22.98 -5.37 26.90
N ALA A 74 21.82 -5.28 26.26
CA ALA A 74 20.72 -4.44 26.69
C ALA A 74 20.11 -4.98 28.00
N ASN A 75 19.92 -4.07 28.96
CA ASN A 75 19.25 -4.40 30.22
C ASN A 75 17.80 -3.93 30.29
N GLY A 76 17.26 -3.32 29.23
CA GLY A 76 15.82 -3.15 29.02
C GLY A 76 15.44 -3.21 27.54
N VAL A 77 14.35 -3.90 27.21
CA VAL A 77 13.86 -4.06 25.83
C VAL A 77 12.35 -3.91 25.76
N GLY A 78 11.85 -3.07 24.85
CA GLY A 78 10.43 -2.79 24.70
C GLY A 78 10.01 -2.79 23.24
N GLN A 79 8.85 -3.39 22.95
CA GLN A 79 8.26 -3.40 21.61
C GLN A 79 6.78 -3.06 21.69
N VAL A 80 6.32 -2.15 20.84
CA VAL A 80 4.93 -1.68 20.76
C VAL A 80 4.51 -1.49 19.31
N GLY A 81 3.21 -1.60 19.05
CA GLY A 81 2.60 -1.25 17.77
C GLY A 81 1.47 -0.24 17.98
N SER A 82 1.25 0.64 17.00
CA SER A 82 0.14 1.61 17.02
C SER A 82 -1.01 1.11 16.13
N PRO A 83 -2.24 0.97 16.63
CA PRO A 83 -3.41 0.68 15.79
C PRO A 83 -3.82 1.85 14.87
N ALA A 84 -3.56 3.09 15.28
CA ALA A 84 -4.01 4.31 14.59
C ALA A 84 -3.22 4.61 13.29
N CYS A 85 -1.91 4.50 13.36
CA CYS A 85 -1.04 4.29 12.21
C CYS A 85 -0.40 2.93 12.43
N GLY A 86 -0.74 1.88 11.72
CA GLY A 86 -0.09 0.58 11.88
C GLY A 86 1.44 0.58 11.77
N ASP A 87 2.20 1.10 12.71
CA ASP A 87 3.66 1.07 12.77
C ASP A 87 4.06 0.31 14.02
N ALA A 88 5.18 -0.38 13.94
CA ALA A 88 5.79 -1.06 15.08
C ALA A 88 7.15 -0.43 15.41
N MET A 89 7.48 -0.45 16.69
CA MET A 89 8.72 0.09 17.23
C MET A 89 9.34 -0.88 18.21
N LYS A 90 10.66 -1.09 18.13
CA LYS A 90 11.43 -1.77 19.18
C LYS A 90 12.53 -0.84 19.69
N ILE A 91 12.67 -0.75 21.01
CA ILE A 91 13.67 0.03 21.73
C ILE A 91 14.47 -0.90 22.65
N TRP A 92 15.78 -0.69 22.68
CA TRP A 92 16.73 -1.31 23.60
C TRP A 92 17.39 -0.21 24.44
N LEU A 93 17.53 -0.48 25.73
CA LEU A 93 18.15 0.41 26.69
C LEU A 93 19.39 -0.24 27.31
N LYS A 94 20.39 0.59 27.55
CA LYS A 94 21.50 0.30 28.46
C LYS A 94 21.49 1.33 29.57
N ILE A 95 21.07 0.90 30.76
CA ILE A 95 20.92 1.74 31.95
C ILE A 95 22.06 1.43 32.91
N ASP A 96 22.71 2.47 33.44
CA ASP A 96 23.67 2.31 34.52
C ASP A 96 22.92 2.18 35.85
N GLU A 97 22.91 0.97 36.42
CA GLU A 97 22.20 0.64 37.66
C GLU A 97 22.66 1.47 38.86
N LYS A 98 23.92 1.95 38.89
CA LYS A 98 24.43 2.74 40.02
C LYS A 98 23.89 4.17 40.02
N SER A 99 23.85 4.78 38.84
CA SER A 99 23.37 6.16 38.68
C SER A 99 21.88 6.25 38.36
N ASP A 100 21.26 5.13 37.99
CA ASP A 100 19.89 5.00 37.47
C ASP A 100 19.67 5.90 36.24
N THR A 101 20.67 5.91 35.35
CA THR A 101 20.74 6.78 34.18
C THR A 101 20.77 5.96 32.89
N VAL A 102 19.96 6.34 31.91
CA VAL A 102 19.95 5.74 30.57
C VAL A 102 21.20 6.18 29.82
N LYS A 103 22.16 5.26 29.60
CA LYS A 103 23.41 5.55 28.88
C LYS A 103 23.25 5.40 27.37
N GLU A 104 22.45 4.44 26.95
CA GLU A 104 22.15 4.22 25.55
C GLU A 104 20.68 3.89 25.37
N LEU A 105 20.10 4.43 24.30
CA LEU A 105 18.79 4.07 23.78
C LEU A 105 18.97 3.79 22.30
N LYS A 106 18.89 2.51 21.92
CA LYS A 106 18.91 2.09 20.52
C LYS A 106 17.51 1.68 20.08
N TRP A 107 17.19 1.85 18.81
CA TRP A 107 15.85 1.56 18.32
C TRP A 107 15.85 1.07 16.88
N GLN A 108 14.71 0.54 16.45
CA GLN A 108 14.48 0.12 15.08
C GLN A 108 12.99 0.33 14.76
N THR A 109 12.73 0.98 13.62
CA THR A 109 11.39 1.14 13.02
C THR A 109 11.21 0.15 11.90
N PHE A 110 9.94 -0.09 11.59
CA PHE A 110 9.61 -1.22 10.79
C PHE A 110 8.46 -0.94 9.82
N GLY A 111 8.55 -1.59 8.66
CA GLY A 111 7.92 -1.17 7.43
C GLY A 111 9.05 -0.91 6.46
N SER A 112 9.31 -1.86 5.55
CA SER A 112 10.02 -1.68 4.28
C SER A 112 9.70 -2.81 3.31
N LEU A 113 9.71 -2.49 2.02
CA LEU A 113 9.41 -3.37 0.89
C LEU A 113 10.68 -3.73 0.13
N LEU A 114 10.69 -4.90 -0.50
CA LEU A 114 11.75 -5.29 -1.42
C LEU A 114 11.51 -4.68 -2.83
N PRO A 115 12.60 -4.48 -3.61
CA PRO A 115 12.48 -4.09 -5.00
C PRO A 115 11.58 -5.06 -5.78
N GLY A 116 10.76 -4.52 -6.69
CA GLY A 116 9.77 -5.27 -7.45
C GLY A 116 8.43 -5.47 -6.75
N ALA A 117 8.25 -5.04 -5.49
CA ALA A 117 6.94 -5.02 -4.85
C ALA A 117 5.95 -4.19 -5.68
N SER A 118 4.84 -4.79 -6.10
CA SER A 118 3.90 -4.19 -7.06
C SER A 118 2.86 -3.35 -6.33
N ILE A 119 3.07 -2.02 -6.29
CA ILE A 119 2.15 -1.09 -5.63
C ILE A 119 0.98 -0.79 -6.55
N MET A 120 -0.24 -0.88 -6.01
CA MET A 120 -1.45 -0.55 -6.75
C MET A 120 -1.67 0.96 -6.83
N MET A 121 -1.80 1.46 -8.05
CA MET A 121 -2.07 2.86 -8.35
C MET A 121 -3.58 3.14 -8.32
N LYS A 122 -3.96 4.42 -8.34
CA LYS A 122 -5.38 4.86 -8.30
C LYS A 122 -6.32 4.24 -9.33
N ASP A 123 -5.78 3.83 -10.48
CA ASP A 123 -6.54 3.29 -11.61
C ASP A 123 -6.48 1.76 -11.68
N PHE A 124 -5.98 1.12 -10.62
CA PHE A 124 -5.71 -0.32 -10.49
C PHE A 124 -4.60 -0.84 -11.41
N SER A 125 -3.85 0.04 -12.07
CA SER A 125 -2.54 -0.32 -12.60
C SER A 125 -1.55 -0.56 -11.46
N THR A 126 -0.39 -1.10 -11.79
CA THR A 126 0.66 -1.37 -10.81
C THR A 126 1.95 -0.68 -11.19
N LYS A 127 2.70 -0.29 -10.16
CA LYS A 127 4.01 0.32 -10.29
C LYS A 127 4.95 -0.33 -9.27
N PRO A 128 6.13 -0.82 -9.69
CA PRO A 128 7.13 -1.33 -8.76
C PRO A 128 7.51 -0.27 -7.73
N VAL A 129 7.73 -0.67 -6.48
CA VAL A 129 8.05 0.23 -5.36
C VAL A 129 9.23 1.15 -5.68
N GLU A 130 10.26 0.63 -6.36
CA GLU A 130 11.45 1.39 -6.74
C GLU A 130 11.19 2.44 -7.80
N LYS A 131 10.01 2.45 -8.42
CA LYS A 131 9.58 3.46 -9.40
C LYS A 131 8.60 4.47 -8.79
N ILE A 132 8.11 4.26 -7.58
CA ILE A 132 7.24 5.22 -6.90
C ILE A 132 7.99 6.53 -6.69
N ASN A 133 7.27 7.64 -6.89
CA ASN A 133 7.74 9.01 -6.72
C ASN A 133 6.77 9.77 -5.81
N ILE A 134 7.27 10.81 -5.15
CA ILE A 134 6.44 11.73 -4.37
C ILE A 134 5.36 12.34 -5.29
N GLY A 135 4.13 12.37 -4.81
CA GLY A 135 2.95 12.83 -5.54
C GLY A 135 2.24 11.76 -6.36
N ASP A 136 2.80 10.55 -6.48
CA ASP A 136 2.11 9.42 -7.10
C ASP A 136 0.79 9.12 -6.36
N GLU A 137 -0.27 8.88 -7.12
CA GLU A 137 -1.60 8.55 -6.60
C GLU A 137 -1.75 7.03 -6.45
N LEU A 138 -1.87 6.57 -5.22
CA LEU A 138 -1.92 5.17 -4.83
C LEU A 138 -3.33 4.77 -4.39
N MET A 139 -3.67 3.50 -4.56
CA MET A 139 -4.91 2.93 -4.02
C MET A 139 -4.69 2.53 -2.55
N GLY A 140 -5.43 3.18 -1.65
CA GLY A 140 -5.44 2.87 -0.23
C GLY A 140 -6.08 1.51 0.09
N GLY A 141 -5.84 1.00 1.30
CA GLY A 141 -6.50 -0.21 1.80
C GLY A 141 -8.01 -0.05 1.83
N ASP A 142 -8.49 1.08 2.33
CA ASP A 142 -9.90 1.50 2.37
C ASP A 142 -10.57 1.71 0.99
N GLY A 143 -9.78 1.67 -0.10
CA GLY A 143 -10.26 1.90 -1.46
C GLY A 143 -10.36 3.38 -1.84
N ASN A 144 -9.87 4.29 -0.99
CA ASN A 144 -9.72 5.70 -1.32
C ASN A 144 -8.35 5.97 -1.97
N ILE A 145 -8.25 7.10 -2.67
CA ILE A 145 -6.98 7.53 -3.25
C ILE A 145 -6.13 8.18 -2.16
N ASN A 146 -4.87 7.76 -2.08
CA ASN A 146 -3.86 8.38 -1.25
C ASN A 146 -2.68 8.84 -2.11
N TYR A 147 -1.81 9.67 -1.56
CA TYR A 147 -0.67 10.22 -2.27
C TYR A 147 0.60 9.78 -1.58
N ALA A 148 1.59 9.36 -2.36
CA ALA A 148 2.95 9.17 -1.85
C ALA A 148 3.49 10.54 -1.41
N GLU A 149 3.55 10.79 -0.11
CA GLU A 149 4.16 11.98 0.48
C GLU A 149 5.67 11.84 0.49
N GLU A 150 6.14 10.61 0.70
CA GLU A 150 7.54 10.29 0.93
C GLU A 150 7.90 8.96 0.26
N VAL A 151 9.08 8.88 -0.33
CA VAL A 151 9.65 7.65 -0.87
C VAL A 151 11.09 7.54 -0.42
N LEU A 152 11.41 6.49 0.32
CA LEU A 152 12.73 6.28 0.89
C LEU A 152 13.37 5.03 0.34
N VAL A 153 14.70 5.07 0.29
CA VAL A 153 15.52 3.95 -0.13
C VAL A 153 16.72 3.89 0.81
N ARG A 154 17.00 2.71 1.35
CA ARG A 154 18.19 2.44 2.14
C ARG A 154 18.74 1.05 1.82
N ASP A 155 20.03 0.86 2.03
CA ASP A 155 20.62 -0.48 2.00
C ASP A 155 20.27 -1.22 3.30
N TYR A 156 20.05 -2.53 3.19
CA TYR A 156 19.65 -3.41 4.28
C TYR A 156 20.29 -4.77 4.13
N SER A 157 20.81 -5.29 5.24
CA SER A 157 21.28 -6.66 5.38
C SER A 157 20.60 -7.25 6.61
N GLY A 158 19.87 -8.34 6.44
CA GLY A 158 19.11 -8.95 7.52
C GLY A 158 18.10 -9.97 7.03
N LYS A 159 17.10 -10.26 7.87
CA LYS A 159 16.05 -11.21 7.56
C LYS A 159 14.93 -10.55 6.76
N ILE A 160 14.27 -11.30 5.89
CA ILE A 160 13.04 -10.91 5.20
C ILE A 160 12.00 -12.00 5.41
N ILE A 161 10.76 -11.57 5.65
CA ILE A 161 9.60 -12.43 5.79
C ILE A 161 8.90 -12.51 4.45
N ASN A 162 8.84 -13.71 3.91
CA ASN A 162 8.12 -14.02 2.69
C ASN A 162 6.79 -14.68 3.05
N LEU A 163 5.73 -13.88 2.94
CA LEU A 163 4.35 -14.22 3.21
C LEU A 163 3.74 -14.85 1.96
N LYS A 164 3.49 -16.16 2.00
CA LYS A 164 2.89 -16.89 0.90
C LYS A 164 1.41 -17.06 1.13
N LEU A 165 0.59 -16.62 0.19
CA LEU A 165 -0.87 -16.73 0.28
C LEU A 165 -1.33 -18.08 -0.25
N SER A 166 -2.47 -18.56 0.22
CA SER A 166 -2.99 -19.90 -0.11
C SER A 166 -3.65 -20.02 -1.49
N THR A 167 -3.84 -18.91 -2.19
CA THR A 167 -4.61 -18.83 -3.44
C THR A 167 -3.71 -18.86 -4.67
N SER A 168 -2.71 -17.99 -4.72
CA SER A 168 -1.79 -17.84 -5.84
C SER A 168 -0.50 -17.17 -5.38
N SER A 169 0.62 -17.53 -6.02
CA SER A 169 1.91 -16.88 -5.80
C SER A 169 1.93 -15.40 -6.23
N PHE A 170 0.95 -14.97 -7.02
CA PHE A 170 0.79 -13.56 -7.40
C PHE A 170 0.69 -12.64 -6.18
N TYR A 171 0.04 -13.10 -5.10
CA TYR A 171 -0.19 -12.32 -3.88
C TYR A 171 0.94 -12.41 -2.87
N ASN A 172 2.00 -13.18 -3.16
CA ASN A 172 3.10 -13.34 -2.20
C ASN A 172 3.79 -12.00 -1.98
N ILE A 173 4.13 -11.73 -0.72
CA ILE A 173 4.72 -10.45 -0.30
C ILE A 173 5.98 -10.76 0.48
N ALA A 174 7.07 -10.06 0.13
CA ALA A 174 8.32 -10.10 0.87
C ALA A 174 8.56 -8.74 1.52
N VAL A 175 8.74 -8.75 2.83
CA VAL A 175 8.85 -7.55 3.67
C VAL A 175 9.86 -7.74 4.78
N THR A 176 10.34 -6.66 5.38
CA THR A 176 11.16 -6.73 6.59
C THR A 176 10.40 -7.38 7.76
N PRO A 177 11.10 -7.96 8.76
CA PRO A 177 10.48 -8.74 9.83
C PRO A 177 9.34 -8.04 10.52
N ASN A 178 9.49 -6.76 10.76
CA ASN A 178 8.52 -6.03 11.53
C ASN A 178 7.61 -5.14 10.68
N HIS A 179 7.57 -5.38 9.36
CA HIS A 179 6.67 -4.64 8.48
C HIS A 179 5.23 -4.81 8.97
N PRO A 180 4.51 -3.70 9.15
CA PRO A 180 3.19 -3.76 9.75
C PRO A 180 2.11 -4.11 8.73
N ILE A 181 1.28 -5.08 9.08
CA ILE A 181 0.31 -5.66 8.17
C ILE A 181 -1.04 -5.76 8.90
N PRO A 182 -2.09 -5.09 8.39
CA PRO A 182 -3.46 -5.36 8.82
C PRO A 182 -3.78 -6.84 8.59
N ALA A 183 -4.10 -7.55 9.65
CA ALA A 183 -4.34 -8.98 9.63
C ALA A 183 -5.40 -9.39 10.66
N ILE A 184 -5.99 -10.57 10.45
CA ILE A 184 -6.81 -11.25 11.46
C ILE A 184 -6.13 -12.57 11.79
N LYS A 185 -5.77 -12.77 13.06
CA LYS A 185 -5.17 -14.03 13.49
C LYS A 185 -6.19 -15.15 13.40
N ARG A 186 -5.77 -16.30 12.88
CA ARG A 186 -6.67 -17.45 12.72
C ARG A 186 -7.29 -17.89 14.05
N LYS A 187 -6.54 -17.78 15.14
CA LYS A 187 -6.99 -18.17 16.49
C LYS A 187 -8.21 -17.37 16.98
N GLU A 188 -8.38 -16.13 16.53
CA GLU A 188 -9.48 -15.26 16.96
C GLU A 188 -10.81 -15.62 16.31
N VAL A 189 -10.74 -16.22 15.12
CA VAL A 189 -11.91 -16.67 14.37
C VAL A 189 -12.06 -18.19 14.38
N ALA A 190 -11.27 -18.90 15.18
CA ALA A 190 -11.27 -20.35 15.24
C ALA A 190 -12.51 -20.90 15.97
N LEU A 191 -13.17 -21.90 15.37
CA LEU A 191 -14.18 -22.72 16.04
C LEU A 191 -13.54 -23.82 16.90
N ILE A 192 -12.41 -24.35 16.43
CA ILE A 192 -11.68 -25.43 17.08
C ILE A 192 -10.22 -25.04 17.14
N HIS A 193 -9.68 -24.90 18.35
CA HIS A 193 -8.26 -24.64 18.57
C HIS A 193 -7.46 -25.93 18.41
N ARG A 194 -6.83 -26.11 17.24
CA ARG A 194 -5.91 -27.23 17.02
C ARG A 194 -4.51 -26.84 17.46
N THR A 195 -3.91 -27.66 18.32
CA THR A 195 -2.54 -27.49 18.81
C THR A 195 -1.52 -28.40 18.12
N SER A 196 -1.97 -29.40 17.34
CA SER A 196 -1.09 -30.28 16.55
C SER A 196 -1.79 -30.88 15.32
N GLY A 197 -1.01 -31.36 14.33
CA GLY A 197 -1.52 -32.19 13.22
C GLY A 197 -1.51 -31.59 11.80
N GLY A 198 -0.76 -30.51 11.55
CA GLY A 198 -0.51 -29.98 10.19
C GLY A 198 -1.72 -29.40 9.44
N ARG A 199 -2.94 -29.50 9.99
CA ARG A 199 -4.17 -28.91 9.46
C ARG A 199 -4.54 -27.66 10.27
N TRP A 200 -4.85 -26.56 9.58
CA TRP A 200 -5.33 -25.33 10.21
C TRP A 200 -6.60 -25.55 11.04
N SER A 201 -6.74 -24.74 12.09
CA SER A 201 -7.98 -24.59 12.83
C SER A 201 -9.13 -24.24 11.88
N GLU A 202 -10.25 -24.93 12.05
CA GLU A 202 -11.50 -24.56 11.40
C GLU A 202 -11.99 -23.22 11.96
N VAL A 203 -12.54 -22.37 11.11
CA VAL A 203 -12.88 -20.99 11.46
C VAL A 203 -14.36 -20.70 11.23
N SER A 204 -14.93 -19.86 12.09
CA SER A 204 -16.30 -19.40 11.98
C SER A 204 -16.40 -18.34 10.89
N SER A 205 -17.21 -18.61 9.87
CA SER A 205 -17.53 -17.60 8.85
C SER A 205 -18.30 -16.41 9.43
N GLU A 206 -19.11 -16.63 10.48
CA GLU A 206 -19.87 -15.55 11.12
C GLU A 206 -18.97 -14.65 11.97
N LEU A 207 -18.04 -15.26 12.71
CA LEU A 207 -17.06 -14.48 13.49
C LEU A 207 -16.16 -13.67 12.55
N ALA A 208 -15.65 -14.31 11.49
CA ALA A 208 -14.82 -13.65 10.49
C ALA A 208 -15.51 -12.46 9.78
N LYS A 209 -16.85 -12.45 9.68
CA LYS A 209 -17.61 -11.31 9.13
C LYS A 209 -17.53 -10.07 10.01
N GLN A 210 -17.49 -10.27 11.32
CA GLN A 210 -17.62 -9.24 12.34
C GLN A 210 -16.28 -8.85 12.98
N THR A 211 -15.24 -9.67 12.79
CA THR A 211 -13.89 -9.40 13.31
C THR A 211 -13.23 -8.26 12.53
N GLU A 212 -12.71 -7.31 13.30
CA GLU A 212 -11.85 -6.23 12.82
C GLU A 212 -10.41 -6.72 12.74
N SER A 213 -9.71 -6.32 11.71
CA SER A 213 -8.28 -6.51 11.62
C SER A 213 -7.56 -5.59 12.60
N TYR A 214 -6.36 -5.99 12.96
CA TYR A 214 -5.43 -5.12 13.66
C TYR A 214 -4.06 -5.29 13.04
N VAL A 215 -3.18 -4.35 13.36
CA VAL A 215 -1.85 -4.33 12.78
C VAL A 215 -0.97 -5.33 13.50
N VAL A 216 -0.41 -6.25 12.72
CA VAL A 216 0.51 -7.28 13.17
C VAL A 216 1.85 -7.10 12.48
N SER A 217 2.94 -7.30 13.20
CA SER A 217 4.28 -7.41 12.61
C SER A 217 4.37 -8.63 11.68
N ALA A 218 5.02 -8.51 10.53
CA ALA A 218 5.14 -9.61 9.58
C ALA A 218 5.76 -10.89 10.19
N MET A 219 6.70 -10.75 11.12
CA MET A 219 7.40 -11.84 11.81
C MET A 219 6.50 -12.57 12.81
N ASP A 220 5.48 -11.89 13.32
CA ASP A 220 4.51 -12.49 14.23
C ASP A 220 3.44 -13.28 13.48
N LEU A 221 3.30 -13.13 12.16
CA LEU A 221 2.33 -13.86 11.35
C LEU A 221 2.68 -15.34 11.21
N GLU A 222 1.64 -16.18 11.25
CA GLU A 222 1.78 -17.63 11.13
C GLU A 222 0.96 -18.19 9.96
N ALA A 223 1.31 -19.40 9.51
CA ALA A 223 0.54 -20.09 8.49
C ALA A 223 -0.92 -20.28 8.96
N GLY A 224 -1.86 -19.83 8.12
CA GLY A 224 -3.28 -19.83 8.39
C GLY A 224 -3.84 -18.48 8.78
N ASP A 225 -3.06 -17.53 9.31
CA ASP A 225 -3.52 -16.16 9.57
C ASP A 225 -4.01 -15.49 8.28
N PHE A 226 -4.93 -14.55 8.41
CA PHE A 226 -5.59 -13.92 7.28
C PHE A 226 -5.03 -12.55 6.97
N LEU A 227 -4.68 -12.33 5.70
CA LEU A 227 -4.41 -11.01 5.16
C LEU A 227 -5.62 -10.48 4.39
N LEU A 228 -5.72 -9.15 4.32
CA LEU A 228 -6.88 -8.47 3.77
C LEU A 228 -6.67 -8.13 2.29
N PHE A 229 -7.64 -8.54 1.47
CA PHE A 229 -7.89 -7.98 0.14
C PHE A 229 -9.14 -7.11 0.23
N ASN A 230 -8.97 -5.82 0.50
CA ASN A 230 -10.10 -4.90 0.66
C ASN A 230 -10.79 -4.62 -0.68
N ILE A 231 -12.10 -4.41 -0.63
CA ILE A 231 -12.96 -4.18 -1.79
C ILE A 231 -13.35 -2.70 -1.79
N PRO A 232 -13.00 -1.92 -2.83
CA PRO A 232 -13.51 -0.57 -2.95
C PRO A 232 -15.04 -0.60 -3.06
N LEU A 233 -15.76 0.10 -2.18
CA LEU A 233 -17.23 0.07 -2.13
C LEU A 233 -17.91 1.26 -2.83
N GLN A 234 -17.16 2.32 -3.15
CA GLN A 234 -17.72 3.52 -3.78
C GLN A 234 -18.48 3.16 -5.06
N THR A 235 -19.72 3.65 -5.18
CA THR A 235 -20.58 3.36 -6.31
C THR A 235 -21.22 4.63 -6.85
N GLU A 236 -21.11 4.85 -8.16
CA GLU A 236 -21.66 6.00 -8.86
C GLU A 236 -22.07 5.57 -10.27
N ASP A 237 -23.38 5.56 -10.54
CA ASP A 237 -23.93 5.22 -11.85
C ASP A 237 -24.13 6.46 -12.73
N LYS A 238 -23.79 6.33 -14.01
CA LYS A 238 -24.09 7.34 -15.04
C LYS A 238 -25.22 6.86 -15.94
N THR A 239 -26.10 7.78 -16.34
CA THR A 239 -27.22 7.50 -17.24
C THR A 239 -26.76 7.07 -18.63
N GLU A 240 -25.68 7.65 -19.15
CA GLU A 240 -25.10 7.27 -20.45
C GLU A 240 -24.50 5.85 -20.45
N LEU A 241 -24.20 5.31 -19.27
CA LEU A 241 -23.66 3.95 -19.07
C LEU A 241 -24.80 2.99 -18.71
N SER A 242 -25.69 2.75 -19.68
CA SER A 242 -26.76 1.75 -19.57
C SER A 242 -26.20 0.32 -19.51
N GLU A 243 -27.03 -0.66 -19.14
CA GLU A 243 -26.61 -2.08 -19.16
C GLU A 243 -26.19 -2.54 -20.56
N ASP A 244 -26.88 -2.06 -21.60
CA ASP A 244 -26.55 -2.34 -23.00
C ASP A 244 -25.17 -1.77 -23.37
N ILE A 245 -24.88 -0.53 -22.97
CA ILE A 245 -23.55 0.09 -23.15
C ILE A 245 -22.47 -0.67 -22.37
N CYS A 246 -22.76 -1.11 -21.14
CA CYS A 246 -21.84 -1.91 -20.33
C CYS A 246 -21.54 -3.26 -21.00
N THR A 247 -22.55 -3.92 -21.56
CA THR A 247 -22.38 -5.16 -22.32
C THR A 247 -21.51 -4.94 -23.55
N LEU A 248 -21.76 -3.86 -24.32
CA LEU A 248 -20.91 -3.49 -25.46
C LEU A 248 -19.47 -3.13 -25.04
N LEU A 249 -19.27 -2.50 -23.87
CA LEU A 249 -17.94 -2.21 -23.34
C LEU A 249 -17.15 -3.50 -23.04
N GLY A 250 -17.81 -4.52 -22.47
CA GLY A 250 -17.18 -5.82 -22.24
C GLY A 250 -16.66 -6.44 -23.54
N TYR A 251 -17.54 -6.54 -24.56
CA TYR A 251 -17.16 -7.01 -25.90
C TYR A 251 -16.14 -6.10 -26.57
N TYR A 252 -16.17 -4.80 -26.32
CA TYR A 252 -15.22 -3.87 -26.91
C TYR A 252 -13.81 -4.11 -26.37
N VAL A 253 -13.69 -4.23 -25.04
CA VAL A 253 -12.40 -4.38 -24.37
C VAL A 253 -11.77 -5.75 -24.68
N SER A 254 -12.57 -6.82 -24.84
CA SER A 254 -12.11 -8.11 -25.37
C SER A 254 -11.84 -8.05 -26.88
N ASP A 255 -12.88 -8.15 -27.71
CA ASP A 255 -12.81 -8.39 -29.16
C ASP A 255 -13.31 -7.24 -30.03
N GLY A 256 -13.30 -6.01 -29.51
CA GLY A 256 -13.68 -4.82 -30.26
C GLY A 256 -12.53 -4.08 -30.94
N SER A 257 -12.87 -3.22 -31.89
CA SER A 257 -11.97 -2.25 -32.51
C SER A 257 -12.70 -0.96 -32.90
N LEU A 258 -11.97 0.17 -32.89
CA LEU A 258 -12.44 1.49 -33.30
C LEU A 258 -11.70 1.95 -34.57
N PRO A 259 -12.06 1.44 -35.75
CA PRO A 259 -11.36 1.79 -36.99
C PRO A 259 -11.60 3.25 -37.44
N SER A 260 -12.63 3.93 -36.93
CA SER A 260 -12.88 5.34 -37.20
C SER A 260 -13.62 6.02 -36.04
N LYS A 261 -13.92 7.32 -36.16
CA LYS A 261 -14.72 8.05 -35.16
C LYS A 261 -16.22 7.71 -35.19
N ASN A 262 -16.67 6.99 -36.21
CA ASN A 262 -18.11 6.80 -36.48
C ASN A 262 -18.54 5.32 -36.43
N ARG A 263 -17.61 4.38 -36.26
CA ARG A 263 -17.97 2.97 -36.13
C ARG A 263 -17.10 2.21 -35.14
N VAL A 264 -17.73 1.30 -34.40
CA VAL A 264 -17.10 0.25 -33.59
C VAL A 264 -17.41 -1.10 -34.24
N ILE A 265 -16.42 -1.99 -34.28
CA ILE A 265 -16.56 -3.34 -34.85
C ILE A 265 -16.17 -4.37 -33.80
N PHE A 266 -17.01 -5.40 -33.64
CA PHE A 266 -16.77 -6.56 -32.79
C PHE A 266 -16.51 -7.80 -33.66
N TYR A 267 -15.57 -8.65 -33.27
CA TYR A 267 -15.14 -9.82 -34.03
C TYR A 267 -15.40 -11.11 -33.24
N PHE A 268 -16.08 -12.08 -33.86
CA PHE A 268 -16.40 -13.36 -33.22
C PHE A 268 -16.12 -14.54 -34.15
N GLY A 269 -15.73 -15.68 -33.60
CA GLY A 269 -15.58 -16.91 -34.35
C GLY A 269 -16.89 -17.41 -34.97
N LEU A 270 -16.81 -18.30 -35.96
CA LEU A 270 -18.02 -18.81 -36.64
C LEU A 270 -18.99 -19.57 -35.74
N GLY A 271 -18.51 -20.11 -34.62
CA GLY A 271 -19.32 -20.82 -33.62
C GLY A 271 -20.02 -19.89 -32.62
N GLU A 272 -19.65 -18.62 -32.56
CA GLU A 272 -20.07 -17.65 -31.53
C GLU A 272 -21.25 -16.80 -31.98
N ARG A 273 -22.19 -17.41 -32.72
CA ARG A 273 -23.32 -16.70 -33.33
C ARG A 273 -24.26 -16.07 -32.31
N ASP A 274 -24.29 -16.56 -31.08
CA ASP A 274 -25.19 -16.02 -30.06
C ASP A 274 -24.71 -14.65 -29.54
N TYR A 275 -23.39 -14.41 -29.49
CA TYR A 275 -22.83 -13.10 -29.15
C TYR A 275 -23.13 -12.06 -30.25
N VAL A 276 -23.06 -12.49 -31.51
CA VAL A 276 -23.48 -11.69 -32.66
C VAL A 276 -24.95 -11.25 -32.51
N LYS A 277 -25.86 -12.20 -32.26
CA LYS A 277 -27.29 -11.91 -32.08
C LYS A 277 -27.56 -10.99 -30.89
N GLU A 278 -26.81 -11.14 -29.80
CA GLU A 278 -26.94 -10.27 -28.63
C GLU A 278 -26.63 -8.80 -28.98
N ILE A 279 -25.52 -8.54 -29.67
CA ILE A 279 -25.15 -7.18 -30.10
C ILE A 279 -26.17 -6.61 -31.10
N GLU A 280 -26.67 -7.43 -32.03
CA GLU A 280 -27.74 -7.01 -32.94
C GLU A 280 -29.03 -6.64 -32.18
N ALA A 281 -29.41 -7.41 -31.16
CA ALA A 281 -30.57 -7.13 -30.34
C ALA A 281 -30.40 -5.83 -29.55
N ILE A 282 -29.21 -5.61 -28.97
CA ILE A 282 -28.85 -4.35 -28.31
C ILE A 282 -29.00 -3.18 -29.29
N ALA A 283 -28.40 -3.28 -30.48
CA ALA A 283 -28.46 -2.22 -31.48
C ALA A 283 -29.91 -1.92 -31.93
N LYS A 284 -30.74 -2.96 -32.15
CA LYS A 284 -32.16 -2.81 -32.49
C LYS A 284 -32.94 -2.08 -31.38
N ARG A 285 -32.80 -2.51 -30.13
CA ARG A 285 -33.55 -1.93 -29.00
C ARG A 285 -33.20 -0.47 -28.73
N ASN A 286 -31.96 -0.07 -29.00
CA ASN A 286 -31.51 1.32 -28.86
C ASN A 286 -31.67 2.14 -30.15
N ASN A 287 -32.27 1.57 -31.20
CA ASN A 287 -32.44 2.22 -32.50
C ASN A 287 -31.12 2.73 -33.12
N TRP A 288 -30.05 1.95 -32.95
CA TRP A 288 -28.72 2.25 -33.48
C TRP A 288 -28.52 1.64 -34.86
N LYS A 289 -27.87 2.37 -35.77
CA LYS A 289 -27.48 1.85 -37.08
C LYS A 289 -26.39 0.80 -36.92
N TYR A 290 -26.62 -0.41 -37.42
CA TYR A 290 -25.62 -1.47 -37.38
C TYR A 290 -25.64 -2.33 -38.64
N VAL A 291 -24.55 -3.04 -38.91
CA VAL A 291 -24.40 -4.01 -40.00
C VAL A 291 -23.67 -5.24 -39.47
N SER A 292 -24.17 -6.44 -39.77
CA SER A 292 -23.47 -7.69 -39.51
C SER A 292 -23.06 -8.36 -40.82
N TYR A 293 -21.85 -8.93 -40.84
CA TYR A 293 -21.30 -9.57 -42.03
C TYR A 293 -20.25 -10.61 -41.67
N LYS A 294 -20.05 -11.60 -42.55
CA LYS A 294 -18.98 -12.59 -42.41
C LYS A 294 -17.74 -12.12 -43.16
N ARG A 295 -16.57 -12.18 -42.52
CA ARG A 295 -15.27 -12.01 -43.17
C ARG A 295 -14.67 -13.39 -43.45
N ASN A 296 -14.58 -13.73 -44.73
CA ASN A 296 -14.09 -15.06 -45.16
C ASN A 296 -12.57 -15.22 -45.01
N THR A 297 -11.82 -14.12 -45.02
CA THR A 297 -10.36 -14.10 -44.88
C THR A 297 -9.91 -14.58 -43.50
N GLU A 298 -10.58 -14.15 -42.44
CA GLU A 298 -10.27 -14.52 -41.06
C GLU A 298 -11.24 -15.56 -40.48
N ASN A 299 -12.27 -15.96 -41.24
CA ASN A 299 -13.36 -16.84 -40.78
C ASN A 299 -14.01 -16.33 -39.49
N VAL A 300 -14.43 -15.07 -39.49
CA VAL A 300 -15.10 -14.42 -38.35
C VAL A 300 -16.42 -13.78 -38.77
N TYR A 301 -17.34 -13.66 -37.82
CA TYR A 301 -18.48 -12.75 -37.90
C TYR A 301 -18.11 -11.39 -37.32
N CYS A 302 -18.52 -10.34 -38.02
CA CYS A 302 -18.35 -8.97 -37.59
C CYS A 302 -19.70 -8.33 -37.34
N VAL A 303 -19.82 -7.59 -36.23
CA VAL A 303 -20.93 -6.67 -35.99
C VAL A 303 -20.37 -5.27 -35.91
N GLN A 304 -20.82 -4.39 -36.80
CA GLN A 304 -20.41 -2.99 -36.87
C GLN A 304 -21.57 -2.10 -36.41
N ILE A 305 -21.37 -1.32 -35.36
CA ILE A 305 -22.31 -0.27 -34.94
C ILE A 305 -21.79 1.08 -35.45
N ASN A 306 -22.64 1.85 -36.12
CA ASN A 306 -22.35 3.11 -36.80
C ASN A 306 -22.90 4.32 -36.03
N GLU A 307 -22.71 4.34 -34.71
CA GLU A 307 -23.19 5.41 -33.85
C GLU A 307 -22.03 6.17 -33.21
N PRO A 308 -21.84 7.47 -33.54
CA PRO A 308 -20.75 8.28 -33.01
C PRO A 308 -20.70 8.34 -31.48
N GLU A 309 -21.86 8.41 -30.81
CA GLU A 309 -21.91 8.44 -29.35
C GLU A 309 -21.46 7.12 -28.72
N VAL A 310 -21.86 5.98 -29.29
CA VAL A 310 -21.37 4.67 -28.83
C VAL A 310 -19.84 4.61 -28.99
N VAL A 311 -19.30 5.07 -30.12
CA VAL A 311 -17.84 5.12 -30.35
C VAL A 311 -17.14 6.04 -29.37
N ARG A 312 -17.72 7.22 -29.08
CA ARG A 312 -17.19 8.16 -28.08
C ARG A 312 -17.12 7.47 -26.72
N ILE A 313 -18.19 6.82 -26.28
CA ILE A 313 -18.26 6.10 -25.01
C ILE A 313 -17.23 4.97 -24.96
N MET A 314 -17.15 4.11 -25.99
CA MET A 314 -16.16 3.02 -26.05
C MET A 314 -14.73 3.56 -25.94
N ARG A 315 -14.43 4.68 -26.61
CA ARG A 315 -13.10 5.30 -26.54
C ARG A 315 -12.78 5.87 -25.15
N VAL A 316 -13.73 6.60 -24.56
CA VAL A 316 -13.55 7.25 -23.25
C VAL A 316 -13.44 6.22 -22.13
N HIS A 317 -14.26 5.17 -22.17
CA HIS A 317 -14.41 4.23 -21.07
C HIS A 317 -13.69 2.90 -21.27
N GLY A 318 -13.41 2.50 -22.51
CA GLY A 318 -12.70 1.27 -22.87
C GLY A 318 -11.29 1.51 -23.45
N GLY A 319 -10.87 2.77 -23.61
CA GLY A 319 -9.56 3.13 -24.17
C GLY A 319 -9.45 2.96 -25.68
N MET A 320 -8.27 3.26 -26.24
CA MET A 320 -7.95 2.99 -27.65
C MET A 320 -7.62 1.51 -27.88
N PRO A 321 -7.77 0.95 -29.11
CA PRO A 321 -7.50 -0.47 -29.36
C PRO A 321 -6.11 -0.97 -28.92
N SER A 322 -5.09 -0.12 -28.96
CA SER A 322 -3.73 -0.44 -28.48
C SER A 322 -3.59 -0.40 -26.95
N GLN A 323 -4.49 0.31 -26.25
CA GLN A 323 -4.42 0.62 -24.82
C GLN A 323 -5.77 0.38 -24.14
N LYS A 324 -6.48 -0.69 -24.55
CA LYS A 324 -7.76 -1.06 -23.95
C LYS A 324 -7.63 -1.33 -22.46
N ASN A 325 -8.43 -0.63 -21.67
CA ASN A 325 -8.54 -0.64 -20.20
C ASN A 325 -9.93 -0.09 -19.83
N PHE A 326 -10.36 -0.21 -18.57
CA PHE A 326 -11.57 0.44 -18.07
C PHE A 326 -11.27 1.78 -17.42
N SER A 327 -12.08 2.81 -17.67
CA SER A 327 -11.91 4.10 -16.99
C SER A 327 -12.33 4.03 -15.51
N THR A 328 -11.89 5.01 -14.71
CA THR A 328 -12.26 5.11 -13.29
C THR A 328 -13.77 5.19 -13.08
N THR A 329 -14.52 5.80 -14.03
CA THR A 329 -15.98 5.81 -14.01
C THR A 329 -16.55 4.40 -14.09
N ILE A 330 -16.01 3.54 -14.95
CA ILE A 330 -16.43 2.14 -15.05
C ILE A 330 -16.14 1.38 -13.75
N MET A 331 -14.97 1.64 -13.15
CA MET A 331 -14.59 1.04 -11.87
C MET A 331 -15.49 1.45 -10.69
N LYS A 332 -16.22 2.55 -10.82
CA LYS A 332 -17.20 3.03 -9.82
C LYS A 332 -18.64 2.66 -10.15
N LEU A 333 -18.95 2.04 -11.29
CA LEU A 333 -20.32 1.60 -11.57
C LEU A 333 -20.84 0.62 -10.53
N SER A 334 -22.16 0.52 -10.44
CA SER A 334 -22.84 -0.47 -9.62
C SER A 334 -22.33 -1.89 -9.94
N PRO A 335 -22.17 -2.76 -8.92
CA PRO A 335 -21.68 -4.13 -9.12
C PRO A 335 -22.43 -4.87 -10.23
N HIS A 336 -23.76 -4.70 -10.31
CA HIS A 336 -24.61 -5.26 -11.36
C HIS A 336 -24.19 -4.84 -12.78
N LYS A 337 -23.95 -3.54 -13.01
CA LYS A 337 -23.47 -3.06 -14.31
C LYS A 337 -22.06 -3.56 -14.62
N GLN A 338 -21.18 -3.63 -13.63
CA GLN A 338 -19.85 -4.23 -13.79
C GLN A 338 -19.94 -5.71 -14.16
N MET A 339 -20.93 -6.42 -13.65
CA MET A 339 -21.15 -7.82 -13.99
C MET A 339 -21.57 -8.00 -15.46
N LYS A 340 -22.34 -7.06 -16.04
CA LYS A 340 -22.63 -7.04 -17.49
C LYS A 340 -21.36 -6.93 -18.34
N ILE A 341 -20.41 -6.09 -17.89
CA ILE A 341 -19.12 -5.93 -18.56
C ILE A 341 -18.32 -7.23 -18.47
N ILE A 342 -18.24 -7.83 -17.27
CA ILE A 342 -17.51 -9.09 -17.05
C ILE A 342 -18.08 -10.21 -17.93
N ASP A 343 -19.41 -10.35 -17.98
CA ASP A 343 -20.06 -11.41 -18.75
C ASP A 343 -19.75 -11.30 -20.24
N ALA A 344 -19.87 -10.10 -20.81
CA ALA A 344 -19.51 -9.85 -22.20
C ALA A 344 -17.99 -9.99 -22.44
N TYR A 345 -17.15 -9.60 -21.48
CA TYR A 345 -15.70 -9.80 -21.58
C TYR A 345 -15.36 -11.29 -21.66
N VAL A 346 -15.93 -12.12 -20.77
CA VAL A 346 -15.71 -13.57 -20.76
C VAL A 346 -16.17 -14.21 -22.07
N ASN A 347 -17.28 -13.74 -22.64
CA ASN A 347 -17.76 -14.26 -23.92
C ASN A 347 -16.80 -13.97 -25.07
N GLY A 348 -16.08 -12.84 -25.05
CA GLY A 348 -15.07 -12.53 -26.06
C GLY A 348 -13.73 -13.23 -25.82
N ASP A 349 -13.05 -12.88 -24.73
CA ASP A 349 -11.64 -13.25 -24.48
C ASP A 349 -11.48 -14.23 -23.31
N GLY A 350 -12.57 -14.90 -22.93
CA GLY A 350 -12.61 -15.90 -21.89
C GLY A 350 -13.14 -17.25 -22.38
N TRP A 351 -13.34 -18.18 -21.45
CA TRP A 351 -14.04 -19.41 -21.73
C TRP A 351 -14.73 -19.95 -20.47
N ILE A 352 -15.75 -20.78 -20.69
CA ILE A 352 -16.55 -21.39 -19.62
C ILE A 352 -16.38 -22.91 -19.72
N THR A 353 -16.09 -23.57 -18.61
CA THR A 353 -16.10 -25.03 -18.54
C THR A 353 -17.17 -25.52 -17.56
N LYS A 354 -17.80 -26.65 -17.90
CA LYS A 354 -18.73 -27.36 -17.02
C LYS A 354 -17.96 -28.48 -16.33
N GLN A 355 -17.86 -28.42 -15.01
CA GLN A 355 -17.22 -29.46 -14.20
C GLN A 355 -18.15 -30.69 -14.11
N LYS A 356 -17.59 -31.90 -14.30
CA LYS A 356 -18.35 -33.16 -14.39
C LYS A 356 -19.16 -33.48 -13.13
N ASP A 357 -18.69 -33.05 -11.96
CA ASP A 357 -19.18 -33.60 -10.69
C ASP A 357 -20.18 -32.71 -9.95
N ASN A 358 -20.47 -31.49 -10.43
CA ASN A 358 -21.35 -30.56 -9.70
C ASN A 358 -22.15 -29.56 -10.55
N TRP A 359 -22.19 -29.70 -11.89
CA TRP A 359 -22.84 -28.77 -12.84
C TRP A 359 -22.46 -27.27 -12.70
N ASN A 360 -21.53 -26.94 -11.81
CA ASN A 360 -21.07 -25.58 -11.58
C ASN A 360 -20.17 -25.15 -12.72
N GLU A 361 -20.55 -24.06 -13.36
CA GLU A 361 -19.75 -23.39 -14.39
C GLU A 361 -18.52 -22.75 -13.76
N GLN A 362 -17.38 -22.93 -14.42
CA GLN A 362 -16.13 -22.28 -14.09
C GLN A 362 -15.75 -21.35 -15.23
N TYR A 363 -15.48 -20.11 -14.86
CA TYR A 363 -15.22 -19.00 -15.77
C TYR A 363 -13.72 -18.72 -15.75
N PHE A 364 -13.18 -18.47 -16.93
CA PHE A 364 -11.78 -18.20 -17.14
C PHE A 364 -11.62 -16.94 -17.96
N ILE A 365 -10.68 -16.10 -17.55
CA ILE A 365 -10.21 -14.95 -18.31
C ILE A 365 -8.70 -15.07 -18.41
N SER A 366 -8.15 -14.81 -19.60
CA SER A 366 -6.70 -14.70 -19.81
C SER A 366 -6.37 -13.37 -20.45
N THR A 367 -5.43 -12.62 -19.89
CA THR A 367 -4.97 -11.37 -20.50
C THR A 367 -3.47 -11.21 -20.30
N SER A 368 -2.77 -10.60 -21.24
CA SER A 368 -1.35 -10.24 -21.07
C SER A 368 -1.17 -8.91 -20.30
N LYS A 369 -2.26 -8.21 -19.97
CA LYS A 369 -2.22 -6.88 -19.33
C LYS A 369 -2.58 -6.99 -17.84
N GLU A 370 -1.60 -6.74 -16.98
CA GLU A 370 -1.79 -6.75 -15.51
C GLU A 370 -2.82 -5.73 -15.05
N HIS A 371 -2.81 -4.54 -15.64
CA HIS A 371 -3.81 -3.49 -15.34
C HIS A 371 -5.24 -3.98 -15.56
N LEU A 372 -5.52 -4.58 -16.72
CA LEU A 372 -6.83 -5.10 -17.05
C LEU A 372 -7.24 -6.28 -16.15
N ALA A 373 -6.29 -7.17 -15.86
CA ALA A 373 -6.53 -8.28 -14.92
C ALA A 373 -6.91 -7.78 -13.53
N ASN A 374 -6.22 -6.77 -13.01
CA ASN A 374 -6.54 -6.15 -11.72
C ASN A 374 -7.93 -5.50 -11.75
N GLN A 375 -8.27 -4.76 -12.81
CA GLN A 375 -9.58 -4.12 -12.95
C GLN A 375 -10.72 -5.16 -12.97
N LEU A 376 -10.57 -6.23 -13.75
CA LEU A 376 -11.54 -7.32 -13.80
C LEU A 376 -11.65 -8.04 -12.45
N GLN A 377 -10.54 -8.26 -11.74
CA GLN A 377 -10.57 -8.82 -10.39
C GLN A 377 -11.33 -7.92 -9.42
N ILE A 378 -11.13 -6.61 -9.48
CA ILE A 378 -11.82 -5.65 -8.60
C ILE A 378 -13.33 -5.58 -8.91
N MET A 379 -13.72 -5.65 -10.19
CA MET A 379 -15.14 -5.74 -10.55
C MET A 379 -15.78 -7.05 -10.02
N LEU A 380 -15.07 -8.17 -10.12
CA LEU A 380 -15.51 -9.46 -9.57
C LEU A 380 -15.61 -9.40 -8.04
N SER A 381 -14.62 -8.80 -7.37
CA SER A 381 -14.60 -8.70 -5.91
C SER A 381 -15.76 -7.86 -5.38
N ARG A 382 -16.09 -6.75 -6.06
CA ARG A 382 -17.30 -5.94 -5.79
C ARG A 382 -18.61 -6.69 -5.96
N ASN A 383 -18.61 -7.77 -6.74
CA ASN A 383 -19.74 -8.70 -6.89
C ASN A 383 -19.66 -9.91 -5.94
N GLY A 384 -18.81 -9.86 -4.90
CA GLY A 384 -18.66 -10.95 -3.93
C GLY A 384 -17.89 -12.15 -4.46
N ILE A 385 -17.18 -12.01 -5.58
CA ILE A 385 -16.41 -13.09 -6.21
C ILE A 385 -14.92 -12.78 -6.11
N PHE A 386 -14.19 -13.49 -5.26
CA PHE A 386 -12.73 -13.42 -5.28
C PHE A 386 -12.15 -14.34 -6.36
N ALA A 387 -11.64 -13.73 -7.44
CA ALA A 387 -11.00 -14.43 -8.55
C ALA A 387 -9.46 -14.29 -8.45
N PRO A 388 -8.72 -15.30 -7.99
CA PRO A 388 -7.27 -15.20 -7.85
C PRO A 388 -6.58 -14.96 -9.20
N LEU A 389 -5.58 -14.09 -9.22
CA LEU A 389 -4.72 -13.85 -10.37
C LEU A 389 -3.60 -14.89 -10.41
N HIS A 390 -3.38 -15.50 -11.58
CA HIS A 390 -2.30 -16.46 -11.80
C HIS A 390 -1.41 -16.01 -12.95
N LYS A 391 -0.16 -15.65 -12.64
CA LYS A 391 0.82 -15.26 -13.65
C LYS A 391 1.44 -16.49 -14.30
N ARG A 392 1.41 -16.54 -15.63
CA ARG A 392 2.14 -17.50 -16.46
C ARG A 392 3.27 -16.76 -17.18
N PRO A 393 4.51 -17.24 -17.09
CA PRO A 393 5.64 -16.61 -17.75
C PRO A 393 5.49 -16.68 -19.27
N ALA A 394 6.19 -15.77 -19.96
CA ALA A 394 6.32 -15.81 -21.40
C ALA A 394 6.88 -17.16 -21.85
N ARG A 395 6.31 -17.72 -22.92
CA ARG A 395 6.76 -18.96 -23.55
C ARG A 395 6.90 -18.77 -25.05
N GLU A 396 7.85 -19.51 -25.61
CA GLU A 396 8.01 -19.66 -27.05
C GLU A 396 7.20 -20.87 -27.53
N PHE A 397 6.54 -20.72 -28.66
CA PHE A 397 5.74 -21.76 -29.28
C PHE A 397 5.80 -21.64 -30.80
N ILE A 398 5.61 -22.77 -31.48
CA ILE A 398 5.70 -22.85 -32.94
C ILE A 398 4.30 -22.99 -33.52
N ILE A 399 3.89 -22.05 -34.37
CA ILE A 399 2.67 -22.15 -35.18
C ILE A 399 3.09 -22.22 -36.63
N ARG A 400 2.70 -23.31 -37.32
CA ARG A 400 2.97 -23.52 -38.75
C ARG A 400 4.45 -23.31 -39.13
N GLY A 401 5.37 -23.80 -38.30
CA GLY A 401 6.82 -23.72 -38.53
C GLY A 401 7.47 -22.37 -38.19
N LYS A 402 6.70 -21.36 -37.74
CA LYS A 402 7.23 -20.07 -37.27
C LYS A 402 7.23 -20.04 -35.74
N SER A 403 8.35 -19.56 -35.16
CA SER A 403 8.46 -19.35 -33.72
C SER A 403 7.80 -18.03 -33.31
N TYR A 404 7.00 -18.09 -32.25
CA TYR A 404 6.33 -16.96 -31.63
C TYR A 404 6.64 -16.97 -30.14
N LYS A 405 6.77 -15.78 -29.54
CA LYS A 405 6.93 -15.60 -28.11
C LYS A 405 5.77 -14.74 -27.60
N ASN A 406 4.98 -15.25 -26.65
CA ASN A 406 3.97 -14.41 -26.00
C ASN A 406 4.63 -13.52 -24.94
N SER A 407 3.89 -12.52 -24.45
CA SER A 407 4.29 -11.59 -23.39
C SER A 407 4.07 -12.14 -21.97
N GLY A 408 3.69 -13.42 -21.84
CA GLY A 408 3.12 -13.98 -20.62
C GLY A 408 1.63 -13.67 -20.48
N GLU A 409 0.98 -14.36 -19.55
CA GLU A 409 -0.47 -14.30 -19.36
C GLU A 409 -0.80 -14.17 -17.87
N ILE A 410 -1.87 -13.45 -17.55
CA ILE A 410 -2.46 -13.40 -16.23
C ILE A 410 -3.85 -13.99 -16.37
N ASN A 411 -4.07 -15.07 -15.63
CA ASN A 411 -5.32 -15.83 -15.67
C ASN A 411 -6.15 -15.53 -14.43
N LEU A 412 -7.44 -15.27 -14.63
CA LEU A 412 -8.45 -15.24 -13.59
C LEU A 412 -9.29 -16.49 -13.71
N ILE A 413 -9.51 -17.16 -12.59
CA ILE A 413 -10.33 -18.37 -12.54
C ILE A 413 -11.35 -18.19 -11.42
N PHE A 414 -12.63 -18.27 -11.75
CA PHE A 414 -13.69 -18.03 -10.77
C PHE A 414 -14.97 -18.80 -11.06
N LYS A 415 -15.86 -18.81 -10.07
CA LYS A 415 -17.23 -19.31 -10.21
C LYS A 415 -18.16 -18.30 -9.57
N LYS A 416 -19.31 -18.03 -10.19
CA LYS A 416 -20.26 -17.03 -9.71
C LYS A 416 -20.97 -17.43 -8.41
N ASN A 417 -21.22 -18.73 -8.22
CA ASN A 417 -22.06 -19.25 -7.13
C ASN A 417 -21.31 -20.14 -6.12
N GLN A 418 -19.97 -20.11 -6.09
CA GLN A 418 -19.20 -21.00 -5.21
C GLN A 418 -18.65 -20.28 -3.99
N ARG A 419 -18.98 -20.79 -2.80
CA ARG A 419 -18.27 -20.43 -1.56
C ARG A 419 -16.86 -21.02 -1.58
N GLN A 420 -15.85 -20.16 -1.48
CA GLN A 420 -14.45 -20.59 -1.34
C GLN A 420 -14.19 -20.92 0.13
N SER A 421 -14.08 -22.20 0.47
CA SER A 421 -14.03 -22.65 1.88
C SER A 421 -12.89 -22.04 2.71
N ARG A 422 -11.73 -21.80 2.08
CA ARG A 422 -10.52 -21.25 2.71
C ARG A 422 -10.53 -19.74 2.83
N ILE A 423 -11.13 -19.03 1.87
CA ILE A 423 -11.22 -17.57 1.88
C ILE A 423 -12.45 -17.19 2.68
N LYS A 424 -12.30 -16.26 3.62
CA LYS A 424 -13.43 -15.71 4.36
C LYS A 424 -13.75 -14.31 3.86
N PHE A 425 -14.87 -13.78 4.30
CA PHE A 425 -15.27 -12.42 3.99
C PHE A 425 -15.51 -11.70 5.32
N SER A 426 -14.93 -10.52 5.47
CA SER A 426 -15.21 -9.61 6.56
C SER A 426 -16.11 -8.49 6.04
N GLU A 427 -17.31 -8.39 6.59
CA GLU A 427 -18.24 -7.29 6.32
C GLU A 427 -17.72 -6.02 6.99
N LYS A 428 -17.15 -6.14 8.20
CA LYS A 428 -16.58 -5.03 8.96
C LYS A 428 -15.41 -4.36 8.22
N GLU A 429 -14.58 -5.15 7.55
CA GLU A 429 -13.41 -4.67 6.79
C GLU A 429 -13.68 -4.45 5.29
N ALA A 430 -14.89 -4.79 4.83
CA ALA A 430 -15.22 -4.88 3.41
C ALA A 430 -14.14 -5.63 2.59
N SER A 431 -13.71 -6.80 3.07
CA SER A 431 -12.53 -7.47 2.53
C SER A 431 -12.68 -8.99 2.39
N PHE A 432 -11.99 -9.54 1.39
CA PHE A 432 -11.70 -10.97 1.36
C PHE A 432 -10.50 -11.26 2.28
N LEU A 433 -10.69 -12.21 3.17
CA LEU A 433 -9.69 -12.70 4.11
C LEU A 433 -8.98 -13.90 3.49
N ILE A 434 -7.74 -13.70 3.06
CA ILE A 434 -6.94 -14.70 2.36
C ILE A 434 -5.94 -15.31 3.33
N PRO A 435 -6.00 -16.62 3.61
CA PRO A 435 -5.09 -17.19 4.58
C PRO A 435 -3.69 -17.40 4.00
N LEU A 436 -2.69 -17.18 4.84
CA LEU A 436 -1.29 -17.52 4.59
C LEU A 436 -1.15 -19.04 4.46
N SER A 437 -0.57 -19.51 3.36
CA SER A 437 -0.15 -20.90 3.20
C SER A 437 1.13 -21.19 3.98
N LYS A 438 2.06 -20.24 3.99
CA LYS A 438 3.38 -20.38 4.59
C LYS A 438 3.98 -19.01 4.90
N VAL A 439 4.81 -18.96 5.94
CA VAL A 439 5.67 -17.82 6.27
C VAL A 439 7.11 -18.33 6.23
N ASP A 440 7.91 -17.79 5.33
CA ASP A 440 9.32 -18.16 5.15
C ASP A 440 10.21 -17.01 5.61
N ILE A 441 11.29 -17.33 6.33
CA ILE A 441 12.32 -16.35 6.71
C ILE A 441 13.56 -16.58 5.84
N ILE A 442 14.00 -15.55 5.12
CA ILE A 442 15.16 -15.61 4.23
C ILE A 442 16.19 -14.53 4.59
N ASN A 443 17.47 -14.78 4.32
CA ASN A 443 18.49 -13.73 4.38
C ASN A 443 18.40 -12.87 3.12
N TYR A 444 18.57 -11.56 3.28
CA TYR A 444 18.59 -10.61 2.18
C TYR A 444 19.66 -9.56 2.43
N SER A 445 20.35 -9.16 1.37
CA SER A 445 21.23 -8.01 1.35
C SER A 445 20.95 -7.22 0.07
N GLY A 446 20.56 -5.96 0.23
CA GLY A 446 20.18 -5.10 -0.89
C GLY A 446 19.35 -3.91 -0.45
N LYS A 447 18.75 -3.22 -1.41
CA LYS A 447 17.91 -2.05 -1.13
C LYS A 447 16.56 -2.46 -0.59
N ILE A 448 16.01 -1.65 0.29
CA ILE A 448 14.62 -1.70 0.73
C ILE A 448 13.98 -0.32 0.59
N TYR A 449 12.66 -0.32 0.45
CA TYR A 449 11.90 0.85 0.05
C TYR A 449 10.75 1.13 1.00
N ASP A 450 10.56 2.41 1.31
CA ASP A 450 9.47 2.88 2.15
C ASP A 450 8.64 3.93 1.44
N ILE A 451 7.33 3.94 1.75
CA ILE A 451 6.37 4.88 1.20
C ILE A 451 5.60 5.48 2.36
N GLY A 452 5.74 6.78 2.57
CA GLY A 452 4.88 7.55 3.46
C GLY A 452 3.68 8.07 2.70
N LEU A 453 2.50 8.01 3.31
CA LEU A 453 1.25 8.49 2.72
C LEU A 453 0.75 9.78 3.38
N VAL A 454 0.06 10.61 2.60
CA VAL A 454 -0.51 11.89 3.05
C VAL A 454 -1.66 11.68 4.04
N TYR A 455 -2.58 10.76 3.72
CA TYR A 455 -3.81 10.55 4.50
C TYR A 455 -3.74 9.30 5.37
N ALA A 456 -4.32 9.38 6.56
CA ALA A 456 -4.62 8.21 7.39
C ALA A 456 -5.93 7.54 6.89
N PRO A 457 -6.08 6.21 7.04
CA PRO A 457 -5.05 5.27 7.51
C PRO A 457 -3.93 5.15 6.46
N ASN A 458 -2.65 5.09 6.87
CA ASN A 458 -1.50 5.06 5.94
C ASN A 458 -1.33 3.68 5.30
N THR A 459 -2.40 3.20 4.68
CA THR A 459 -2.47 1.91 4.03
C THR A 459 -2.34 2.05 2.52
N TYR A 460 -1.69 1.07 1.90
CA TYR A 460 -1.55 0.94 0.46
C TYR A 460 -1.61 -0.54 0.10
N ARG A 461 -1.79 -0.84 -1.19
CA ARG A 461 -1.92 -2.23 -1.65
C ARG A 461 -0.68 -2.71 -2.38
N VAL A 462 -0.15 -3.85 -1.97
CA VAL A 462 0.94 -4.58 -2.63
C VAL A 462 0.41 -5.90 -3.15
N ASN A 463 0.51 -6.13 -4.46
CA ASN A 463 -0.08 -7.30 -5.12
C ASN A 463 -1.59 -7.48 -4.81
N GLY A 464 -2.30 -6.40 -4.46
CA GLY A 464 -3.71 -6.42 -4.06
C GLY A 464 -3.97 -6.65 -2.57
N ILE A 465 -2.97 -6.97 -1.76
CA ILE A 465 -3.09 -7.11 -0.30
C ILE A 465 -2.77 -5.78 0.39
N THR A 466 -3.52 -5.46 1.43
CA THR A 466 -3.35 -4.21 2.19
C THR A 466 -2.18 -4.29 3.17
N LEU A 467 -1.26 -3.33 3.07
CA LEU A 467 -0.11 -3.12 3.96
C LEU A 467 -0.19 -1.73 4.61
N HIS A 468 0.62 -1.48 5.63
CA HIS A 468 0.74 -0.19 6.32
C HIS A 468 2.19 0.34 6.30
N ASN A 469 2.41 1.66 6.39
CA ASN A 469 3.72 2.29 6.65
C ASN A 469 3.61 3.78 7.10
N CYS A 470 4.48 4.28 7.98
CA CYS A 470 4.68 5.72 8.18
C CYS A 470 6.12 6.14 8.60
N ALA A 471 6.63 7.15 7.89
CA ALA A 471 7.95 7.72 8.07
C ALA A 471 8.11 8.64 9.30
N SER A 472 7.04 9.30 9.77
CA SER A 472 7.11 10.22 10.91
C SER A 472 7.46 9.49 12.23
N ALA A 473 7.23 8.19 12.30
CA ALA A 473 7.66 7.34 13.42
C ALA A 473 9.19 7.25 13.53
N ILE A 474 9.89 7.26 12.39
CA ILE A 474 11.36 7.25 12.30
C ILE A 474 11.94 8.53 12.91
N ALA A 475 11.46 9.69 12.44
CA ALA A 475 11.93 10.99 12.91
C ALA A 475 11.65 11.20 14.41
N SER A 476 10.44 10.84 14.85
CA SER A 476 10.02 10.97 16.25
C SER A 476 10.89 10.15 17.20
N THR A 477 11.18 8.91 16.82
CA THR A 477 11.96 8.00 17.68
C THR A 477 13.45 8.31 17.63
N SER A 478 13.96 8.75 16.46
CA SER A 478 15.28 9.33 16.33
C SER A 478 15.48 10.49 17.32
N MET A 479 14.53 11.43 17.38
CA MET A 479 14.59 12.54 18.32
C MET A 479 14.48 12.09 19.77
N LEU A 480 13.53 11.19 20.09
CA LEU A 480 13.40 10.61 21.43
C LEU A 480 14.71 9.98 21.90
N SER A 481 15.39 9.24 21.04
CA SER A 481 16.68 8.61 21.38
C SER A 481 17.74 9.63 21.77
N VAL A 482 17.77 10.79 21.10
CA VAL A 482 18.69 11.88 21.41
C VAL A 482 18.29 12.54 22.72
N MET A 483 17.02 12.89 22.91
CA MET A 483 16.53 13.52 24.14
C MET A 483 16.85 12.69 25.39
N VAL A 484 16.78 11.37 25.29
CA VAL A 484 17.05 10.48 26.43
C VAL A 484 18.54 10.30 26.70
N THR A 485 19.40 10.40 25.68
CA THR A 485 20.84 10.07 25.78
C THR A 485 21.76 11.29 25.76
N GLU A 486 21.28 12.47 25.35
CA GLU A 486 22.06 13.70 25.35
C GLU A 486 22.52 14.08 26.76
N ASN A 487 23.59 14.87 26.85
CA ASN A 487 24.13 15.37 28.14
C ASN A 487 24.48 14.30 29.18
N GLY A 488 24.86 13.09 28.73
CA GLY A 488 25.28 11.99 29.61
C GLY A 488 24.16 11.06 30.07
N GLY A 489 22.94 11.26 29.54
CA GLY A 489 21.77 10.43 29.75
C GLY A 489 20.80 10.97 30.80
N LEU A 490 19.51 10.78 30.57
CA LEU A 490 18.47 11.07 31.55
C LEU A 490 18.40 9.99 32.63
N LYS A 491 18.01 10.39 33.85
CA LYS A 491 17.59 9.44 34.88
C LYS A 491 16.35 8.68 34.39
N VAL A 492 16.20 7.42 34.81
CA VAL A 492 15.07 6.58 34.37
C VAL A 492 13.71 7.23 34.68
N ASP A 493 13.55 7.81 35.87
CA ASP A 493 12.29 8.48 36.24
C ASP A 493 12.02 9.73 35.38
N GLN A 494 13.06 10.49 35.02
CA GLN A 494 12.94 11.64 34.12
C GLN A 494 12.59 11.21 32.70
N ALA A 495 13.18 10.12 32.21
CA ALA A 495 12.85 9.55 30.91
C ALA A 495 11.37 9.09 30.85
N LEU A 496 10.82 8.57 31.95
CA LEU A 496 9.40 8.19 32.07
C LEU A 496 8.44 9.40 32.14
N GLU A 497 8.93 10.58 32.50
CA GLU A 497 8.13 11.79 32.58
C GLU A 497 7.90 12.43 31.20
N LEU A 498 8.81 12.22 30.24
CA LEU A 498 8.69 12.68 28.86
C LEU A 498 7.30 12.39 28.29
N LYS A 499 6.82 13.33 27.48
CA LYS A 499 5.55 13.24 26.78
C LYS A 499 5.76 13.31 25.27
N PRO A 500 4.83 12.76 24.47
CA PRO A 500 4.81 12.90 23.02
C PRO A 500 4.96 14.36 22.55
N LYS A 501 4.34 15.31 23.27
CA LYS A 501 4.44 16.75 23.03
C LYS A 501 5.87 17.29 23.16
N ASP A 502 6.67 16.74 24.05
CA ASP A 502 8.08 17.14 24.23
C ASP A 502 8.93 16.73 23.02
N ILE A 503 8.67 15.55 22.46
CA ILE A 503 9.32 15.06 21.23
C ILE A 503 8.96 15.98 20.05
N VAL A 504 7.68 16.31 19.90
CA VAL A 504 7.16 17.19 18.85
C VAL A 504 7.78 18.59 18.96
N ASN A 505 7.82 19.14 20.17
CA ASN A 505 8.44 20.45 20.43
C ASN A 505 9.94 20.45 20.07
N ARG A 506 10.67 19.38 20.39
CA ARG A 506 12.09 19.25 20.06
C ARG A 506 12.34 19.11 18.55
N LEU A 507 11.40 18.49 17.85
CA LEU A 507 11.35 18.44 16.39
C LEU A 507 10.97 19.79 15.74
N VAL A 508 10.67 20.83 16.53
CA VAL A 508 10.32 22.18 16.08
C VAL A 508 8.97 22.23 15.34
N ASP A 509 8.18 21.15 15.44
CA ASP A 509 6.81 20.92 14.96
C ASP A 509 6.71 19.55 14.26
N LEU A 510 5.54 18.93 14.39
CA LEU A 510 5.08 17.80 13.59
C LEU A 510 3.66 18.15 13.15
N PRO A 511 3.31 17.99 11.86
CA PRO A 511 1.95 18.25 11.40
C PRO A 511 0.93 17.58 12.31
N SER A 512 -0.12 18.29 12.72
CA SER A 512 -1.07 17.83 13.75
C SER A 512 -1.58 16.40 13.51
N ARG A 513 -1.81 16.03 12.24
CA ARG A 513 -2.23 14.69 11.80
C ARG A 513 -1.20 13.56 12.00
N LYS A 514 0.07 13.89 12.30
CA LYS A 514 1.18 12.94 12.51
C LYS A 514 1.68 12.91 13.95
N PHE A 515 1.05 13.65 14.87
CA PHE A 515 1.45 13.68 16.28
C PHE A 515 1.45 12.27 16.92
N HIS A 516 0.52 11.40 16.53
CA HIS A 516 0.43 10.02 17.03
C HIS A 516 1.73 9.22 16.83
N CYS A 517 2.58 9.55 15.85
CA CYS A 517 3.88 8.91 15.65
C CYS A 517 4.86 9.17 16.81
N SER A 518 4.69 10.27 17.55
CA SER A 518 5.45 10.55 18.78
C SER A 518 4.94 9.76 19.98
N VAL A 519 3.65 9.38 19.99
CA VAL A 519 3.05 8.51 21.00
C VAL A 519 3.64 7.10 20.93
N LEU A 520 3.89 6.59 19.71
CA LEU A 520 4.49 5.27 19.50
C LEU A 520 5.88 5.14 20.15
N GLY A 521 6.75 6.14 19.96
CA GLY A 521 8.08 6.16 20.56
C GLY A 521 8.03 6.21 22.10
N ASP A 522 7.14 7.02 22.68
CA ASP A 522 6.94 7.10 24.13
C ASP A 522 6.49 5.76 24.73
N LYS A 523 5.49 5.11 24.11
CA LYS A 523 5.03 3.79 24.54
C LYS A 523 6.15 2.74 24.47
N ALA A 524 6.96 2.76 23.40
CA ALA A 524 8.10 1.86 23.24
C ALA A 524 9.14 2.03 24.35
N LEU A 525 9.44 3.29 24.71
CA LEU A 525 10.40 3.62 25.77
C LEU A 525 9.91 3.10 27.13
N ARG A 526 8.63 3.31 27.45
CA ARG A 526 8.02 2.81 28.69
C ARG A 526 8.07 1.30 28.79
N ALA A 527 7.73 0.60 27.70
CA ALA A 527 7.82 -0.85 27.65
C ALA A 527 9.25 -1.32 27.94
N ALA A 528 10.26 -0.65 27.38
CA ALA A 528 11.68 -0.99 27.60
C ALA A 528 12.15 -0.73 29.03
N VAL A 529 11.72 0.39 29.64
CA VAL A 529 12.02 0.70 31.05
C VAL A 529 11.33 -0.29 31.99
N ASN A 530 10.08 -0.66 31.72
CA ASN A 530 9.36 -1.66 32.51
C ASN A 530 10.02 -3.04 32.44
N ASP A 531 10.55 -3.42 31.27
CA ASP A 531 11.34 -4.64 31.13
C ASP A 531 12.64 -4.57 31.96
N TYR A 532 13.34 -3.43 31.96
CA TYR A 532 14.50 -3.21 32.84
C TYR A 532 14.16 -3.38 34.33
N PHE A 533 13.05 -2.80 34.80
CA PHE A 533 12.61 -2.96 36.18
C PHE A 533 12.30 -4.43 36.52
N LYS A 534 11.68 -5.18 35.61
CA LYS A 534 11.45 -6.62 35.79
C LYS A 534 12.76 -7.39 35.91
N ARG A 535 13.72 -7.14 35.02
CA ARG A 535 15.02 -7.84 34.99
C ARG A 535 15.88 -7.57 36.22
N THR A 536 15.75 -6.38 36.81
CA THR A 536 16.50 -5.96 38.00
C THR A 536 15.75 -6.17 39.32
N GLY A 537 14.55 -6.77 39.29
CA GLY A 537 13.74 -7.04 40.49
C GLY A 537 13.08 -5.82 41.11
N GLN A 538 13.04 -4.69 40.40
CA GLN A 538 12.43 -3.42 40.86
C GLN A 538 10.93 -3.38 40.53
N THR A 539 10.19 -4.42 40.92
CA THR A 539 8.79 -4.61 40.50
C THR A 539 7.86 -3.49 40.97
N ASP A 540 8.19 -2.82 42.07
CA ASP A 540 7.40 -1.72 42.63
C ASP A 540 7.44 -0.45 41.77
N ARG A 541 8.45 -0.31 40.91
CA ARG A 541 8.60 0.82 39.97
C ARG A 541 7.85 0.60 38.65
N ILE A 542 7.36 -0.61 38.41
CA ILE A 542 6.63 -0.94 37.18
C ILE A 542 5.32 -0.15 37.15
N LYS A 543 5.15 0.69 36.14
CA LYS A 543 3.88 1.38 35.88
C LYS A 543 3.08 0.57 34.85
N ILE A 544 1.95 0.01 35.27
CA ILE A 544 1.01 -0.71 34.40
C ILE A 544 0.23 0.32 33.57
N GLU A 545 0.05 0.05 32.28
CA GLU A 545 -0.60 0.95 31.32
C GLU A 545 -2.05 1.30 31.74
N GLY A 546 -2.32 2.60 31.78
CA GLY A 546 -3.64 3.22 31.78
C GLY A 546 -3.58 4.48 30.92
N ALA A 547 -4.71 4.96 30.41
CA ALA A 547 -4.77 6.14 29.54
C ALA A 547 -4.12 7.35 30.23
N ARG A 548 -3.04 7.91 29.66
CA ARG A 548 -2.29 9.03 30.24
C ARG A 548 -2.77 10.32 29.61
N ILE A 549 -3.07 11.32 30.44
CA ILE A 549 -3.41 12.66 29.98
C ILE A 549 -2.20 13.27 29.26
N ILE A 550 -2.32 13.48 27.95
CA ILE A 550 -1.31 14.09 27.09
C ILE A 550 -1.46 15.61 27.09
N ASP A 551 -2.70 16.10 27.08
CA ASP A 551 -3.02 17.52 27.21
C ASP A 551 -3.92 17.74 28.44
N ALA A 552 -3.43 18.54 29.38
CA ALA A 552 -4.12 18.79 30.64
C ALA A 552 -5.29 19.77 30.50
N ASP A 553 -5.27 20.63 29.49
CA ASP A 553 -6.28 21.66 29.29
C ASP A 553 -7.56 21.04 28.70
N THR A 554 -7.40 20.11 27.76
CA THR A 554 -8.49 19.38 27.10
C THR A 554 -8.81 18.05 27.79
N LYS A 555 -7.97 17.61 28.73
CA LYS A 555 -8.00 16.26 29.35
C LYS A 555 -7.84 15.12 28.34
N THR A 556 -7.34 15.40 27.14
CA THR A 556 -7.11 14.42 26.08
C THR A 556 -6.03 13.43 26.52
N THR A 557 -6.34 12.13 26.43
CA THR A 557 -5.41 11.04 26.69
C THR A 557 -4.72 10.56 25.42
N ASP A 558 -3.67 9.75 25.58
CA ASP A 558 -3.02 9.05 24.47
C ASP A 558 -4.00 8.13 23.73
N LYS A 559 -4.95 7.53 24.44
CA LYS A 559 -6.04 6.74 23.86
C LYS A 559 -7.03 7.60 23.06
N ASP A 560 -7.39 8.78 23.56
CA ASP A 560 -8.29 9.69 22.84
C ASP A 560 -7.66 10.19 21.54
N ILE A 561 -6.34 10.40 21.52
CA ILE A 561 -5.60 10.76 20.29
C ILE A 561 -5.64 9.62 19.27
N GLU A 562 -5.45 8.37 19.72
CA GLU A 562 -5.52 7.19 18.85
C GLU A 562 -6.93 7.01 18.27
N GLU A 563 -7.96 7.13 19.10
CA GLU A 563 -9.37 7.05 18.69
C GLU A 563 -9.74 8.19 17.73
N ALA A 564 -9.35 9.44 18.04
CA ALA A 564 -9.64 10.58 17.17
C ALA A 564 -8.99 10.44 15.78
N VAL A 565 -7.77 9.92 15.69
CA VAL A 565 -7.10 9.67 14.40
C VAL A 565 -7.80 8.54 13.63
N LEU A 566 -8.23 7.46 14.31
CA LEU A 566 -9.03 6.39 13.70
C LEU A 566 -10.37 6.90 13.18
N GLU A 567 -10.99 7.86 13.88
CA GLU A 567 -12.23 8.54 13.46
C GLU A 567 -12.00 9.62 12.37
N GLY A 568 -10.75 9.85 11.96
CA GLY A 568 -10.39 10.75 10.86
C GLY A 568 -10.12 12.20 11.27
N ALA A 569 -9.83 12.50 12.54
CA ALA A 569 -9.49 13.84 13.00
C ALA A 569 -8.22 14.38 12.30
N HIS A 570 -8.26 15.65 11.91
CA HIS A 570 -7.21 16.30 11.11
C HIS A 570 -6.30 17.26 11.91
N ASP A 571 -6.68 17.57 13.15
CA ASP A 571 -5.90 18.38 14.08
C ASP A 571 -6.23 18.03 15.56
N PHE A 572 -5.40 18.51 16.48
CA PHE A 572 -5.62 18.40 17.93
C PHE A 572 -6.82 19.22 18.44
N LYS A 573 -7.42 20.07 17.61
CA LYS A 573 -8.48 21.00 18.00
C LYS A 573 -9.89 20.46 17.71
N GLY A 574 -10.00 19.33 17.03
CA GLY A 574 -11.26 18.68 16.65
C GLY A 574 -12.13 18.17 17.80
N GLU A 575 -11.65 18.15 19.04
CA GLU A 575 -12.48 17.80 20.21
C GLU A 575 -13.51 18.90 20.55
N ASN A 576 -13.35 20.13 20.06
CA ASN A 576 -14.21 21.27 20.41
C ASN A 576 -15.48 21.46 19.54
N GLN A 577 -15.97 20.44 18.83
CA GLN A 577 -17.24 20.52 18.10
C GLN A 577 -18.34 19.55 18.55
N LYS A 578 -18.20 18.92 19.73
CA LYS A 578 -19.27 18.07 20.29
C LYS A 578 -19.96 18.61 21.55
N GLN A 579 -19.69 19.84 21.97
CA GLN A 579 -20.49 20.52 22.99
C GLN A 579 -20.64 22.02 22.67
N LEU A 580 -21.60 22.35 21.82
CA LEU A 580 -22.44 23.55 21.88
C LEU A 580 -23.65 23.40 20.95
#